data_AF-A0A3N5YYI3-F1
#
_entry.id   AF-A0A3N5YYI3-F1
#
_cell.length_a   1.000
_cell.length_b   1.000
_cell.length_c   1.000
_cell.angle_alpha   90.00
_cell.angle_beta   90.00
_cell.angle_gamma   90.00
#
_symmetry.space_group_name_H-M   'P 1'
#
loop_
_entity.id
_entity.type
_entity.pdbx_description
1 polymer ?
#
loop_
_entity_poly.entity_id
_entity_poly.type
_entity_poly.pdbx_seq_one_letter_code
_entity_poly.pdbx_strand_id
1 'polypeptide(L)'
;MLRSRDAVTAGGETLPPGAFIVPARRTPRTLVETLARDLSVPVASVATVAANVSALRQPRIGLYQSWVSSMDEGWIRWIFDQFDFKFAEVHDPEVRAGALEENYDVFVIPSMAVSAIVDGHKPGTMPPQYVGGIGEGGVQNIRRFVENGGTLVLVNNASQFAIDKLKAPVIDALKDFQAPGRQEGTEAKAVEFACPGSVLRMSFDVKHPVAYGMPEEAPAMFVRSPAFNVSAAFTNEKPVTVIARYPGANLLMSGFLKGEQHLHNRASAVEVPLGKGRMILLGFGVQQRGQPYGTFKLLFNALYYSTLAQPGATPVRTTTETSAPAAGRSR
;
A
#
# COMPACT_ATOMS: atom_id res chain seq x y z
N MET A 1 11.55 0.49 16.76
CA MET A 1 12.39 1.34 15.90
C MET A 1 11.77 2.73 15.85
N LEU A 2 12.48 3.75 15.40
CA LEU A 2 11.90 5.07 15.15
C LEU A 2 12.03 5.41 13.66
N ARG A 3 11.15 6.28 13.16
CA ARG A 3 11.21 6.79 11.79
C ARG A 3 11.11 8.31 11.80
N SER A 4 12.03 8.99 11.12
CA SER A 4 12.01 10.45 11.04
C SER A 4 10.86 10.94 10.17
N ARG A 5 10.23 12.04 10.58
CA ARG A 5 9.25 12.75 9.75
C ARG A 5 9.84 13.92 8.99
N ASP A 6 10.95 14.45 9.51
CA ASP A 6 11.73 15.50 8.88
C ASP A 6 13.09 14.96 8.41
N ALA A 7 13.81 15.79 7.65
CA ALA A 7 15.18 15.51 7.28
C ALA A 7 16.08 15.43 8.53
N VAL A 8 17.11 14.58 8.47
CA VAL A 8 18.04 14.36 9.60
C VAL A 8 19.46 14.60 9.11
N THR A 9 20.17 15.51 9.76
CA THR A 9 21.60 15.72 9.48
C THR A 9 22.44 14.78 10.35
N ALA A 10 23.28 13.96 9.72
CA ALA A 10 24.12 12.98 10.37
C ALA A 10 25.44 12.83 9.61
N GLY A 11 26.59 12.87 10.30
CA GLY A 11 27.90 12.66 9.67
C GLY A 11 28.28 13.65 8.56
N GLY A 12 27.69 14.86 8.55
CA GLY A 12 27.91 15.86 7.50
C GLY A 12 26.97 15.74 6.29
N GLU A 13 26.09 14.73 6.26
CA GLU A 13 25.07 14.55 5.23
C GLU A 13 23.67 14.83 5.78
N THR A 14 22.76 15.27 4.91
CA THR A 14 21.34 15.45 5.24
C THR A 14 20.53 14.34 4.59
N LEU A 15 19.99 13.45 5.41
CA LEU A 15 19.09 12.38 4.99
C LEU A 15 17.67 12.94 4.83
N PRO A 16 16.92 12.53 3.80
CA PRO A 16 15.54 12.95 3.61
C PRO A 16 14.61 12.40 4.71
N PRO A 17 13.37 12.92 4.82
CA PRO A 17 12.33 12.33 5.64
C PRO A 17 12.18 10.81 5.47
N GLY A 18 11.87 10.13 6.57
CA GLY A 18 11.62 8.69 6.58
C GLY A 18 12.84 7.82 6.92
N ALA A 19 13.93 8.42 7.37
CA ALA A 19 15.12 7.71 7.85
C ALA A 19 14.77 6.83 9.07
N PHE A 20 15.32 5.62 9.08
CA PHE A 20 15.20 4.72 10.23
C PHE A 20 16.19 5.12 11.31
N ILE A 21 15.70 5.25 12.53
CA ILE A 21 16.50 5.61 13.70
C ILE A 21 16.45 4.44 14.67
N VAL A 22 17.63 3.90 14.96
CA VAL A 22 17.83 2.72 15.79
C VAL A 22 18.52 3.15 17.10
N PRO A 23 17.86 3.00 18.27
CA PRO A 23 18.47 3.40 19.53
C PRO A 23 19.70 2.53 19.87
N ALA A 24 20.87 3.16 20.02
CA ALA A 24 22.14 2.49 20.33
C ALA A 24 22.09 1.67 21.63
N ARG A 25 21.28 2.07 22.62
CA ARG A 25 21.12 1.34 23.89
C ARG A 25 20.48 -0.05 23.73
N ARG A 26 19.75 -0.28 22.63
CA ARG A 26 18.99 -1.53 22.39
C ARG A 26 19.54 -2.35 21.22
N THR A 27 20.56 -1.85 20.53
CA THR A 27 21.06 -2.46 19.31
C THR A 27 22.59 -2.48 19.34
N PRO A 28 23.22 -3.66 19.33
CA PRO A 28 24.67 -3.76 19.29
C PRO A 28 25.23 -3.03 18.06
N ARG A 29 26.29 -2.24 18.27
CA ARG A 29 26.96 -1.52 17.18
C ARG A 29 27.45 -2.48 16.08
N THR A 30 28.00 -3.63 16.48
CA THR A 30 28.48 -4.67 15.57
C THR A 30 27.38 -5.19 14.65
N LEU A 31 26.16 -5.37 15.15
CA LEU A 31 25.01 -5.77 14.33
C LEU A 31 24.70 -4.71 13.27
N VAL A 32 24.68 -3.42 13.65
CA VAL A 32 24.41 -2.32 12.72
C VAL A 32 25.51 -2.24 11.65
N GLU A 33 26.78 -2.41 12.02
CA GLU A 33 27.91 -2.39 11.09
C GLU A 33 27.87 -3.58 10.10
N THR A 34 27.49 -4.77 10.57
CA THR A 34 27.27 -5.94 9.70
C THR A 34 26.13 -5.68 8.72
N LEU A 35 24.97 -5.23 9.19
CA LEU A 35 23.83 -4.93 8.32
C LEU A 35 24.14 -3.83 7.31
N ALA A 36 24.88 -2.78 7.71
CA ALA A 36 25.30 -1.73 6.80
C ALA A 36 26.17 -2.26 5.65
N ARG A 37 27.09 -3.19 5.97
CA ARG A 37 27.95 -3.84 4.97
C ARG A 37 27.17 -4.77 4.06
N ASP A 38 26.39 -5.68 4.65
CA ASP A 38 25.72 -6.74 3.91
C ASP A 38 24.60 -6.19 3.01
N LEU A 39 23.89 -5.15 3.47
CA LEU A 39 22.78 -4.55 2.75
C LEU A 39 23.17 -3.27 1.99
N SER A 40 24.44 -2.86 2.05
CA SER A 40 24.94 -1.60 1.46
C SER A 40 24.08 -0.37 1.85
N VAL A 41 23.63 -0.33 3.11
CA VAL A 41 22.81 0.76 3.64
C VAL A 41 23.70 1.81 4.32
N PRO A 42 23.60 3.10 3.96
CA PRO A 42 24.35 4.14 4.65
C PRO A 42 23.89 4.26 6.11
N VAL A 43 24.85 4.26 7.03
CA VAL A 43 24.61 4.43 8.46
C VAL A 43 25.45 5.59 8.98
N ALA A 44 24.80 6.51 9.68
CA ALA A 44 25.44 7.60 10.37
C ALA A 44 24.97 7.66 11.83
N SER A 45 25.90 7.97 12.74
CA SER A 45 25.57 8.20 14.14
C SER A 45 25.08 9.63 14.35
N VAL A 46 24.04 9.80 15.16
CA VAL A 46 23.55 11.11 15.62
C VAL A 46 23.61 11.18 17.14
N ALA A 47 24.04 12.33 17.68
CA ALA A 47 24.11 12.55 19.13
C ALA A 47 22.72 12.76 19.74
N THR A 48 21.82 13.40 18.99
CA THR A 48 20.44 13.67 19.38
C THR A 48 19.48 13.18 18.30
N VAL A 49 18.40 12.55 18.73
CA VAL A 49 17.31 12.14 17.83
C VAL A 49 16.52 13.39 17.44
N ALA A 50 16.20 13.57 16.16
CA ALA A 50 15.41 14.69 15.68
C ALA A 50 14.09 14.82 16.47
N ALA A 51 13.60 16.05 16.65
CA ALA A 51 12.41 16.32 17.46
C ALA A 51 11.15 15.62 16.94
N ASN A 52 11.05 15.43 15.62
CA ASN A 52 9.87 14.90 14.95
C ASN A 52 10.12 13.47 14.43
N VAL A 53 9.97 12.50 15.33
CA VAL A 53 10.09 11.07 15.04
C VAL A 53 8.85 10.32 15.48
N SER A 54 8.52 9.27 14.75
CA SER A 54 7.43 8.35 15.10
C SER A 54 7.96 6.99 15.50
N ALA A 55 7.36 6.40 16.53
CA ALA A 55 7.59 5.00 16.83
C ALA A 55 7.10 4.13 15.67
N LEU A 56 7.90 3.12 15.34
CA LEU A 56 7.59 2.12 14.34
C LEU A 56 7.75 0.72 14.95
N ARG A 57 6.72 -0.09 14.76
CA ARG A 57 6.71 -1.52 15.08
C ARG A 57 6.50 -2.34 13.80
N GLN A 58 6.68 -3.65 13.91
CA GLN A 58 6.40 -4.55 12.79
C GLN A 58 4.87 -4.61 12.55
N PRO A 59 4.39 -4.44 11.31
CA PRO A 59 2.98 -4.58 10.98
C PRO A 59 2.57 -6.05 10.93
N ARG A 60 1.34 -6.34 11.37
CA ARG A 60 0.65 -7.61 11.09
C ARG A 60 -0.06 -7.47 9.74
N ILE A 61 0.43 -8.21 8.75
CA ILE A 61 0.03 -8.05 7.35
C ILE A 61 -0.94 -9.18 6.97
N GLY A 62 -2.14 -8.82 6.51
CA GLY A 62 -3.04 -9.75 5.81
C GLY A 62 -2.94 -9.51 4.30
N LEU A 63 -2.56 -10.52 3.53
CA LEU A 63 -2.56 -10.51 2.07
C LEU A 63 -3.81 -11.25 1.58
N TYR A 64 -4.71 -10.54 0.91
CA TYR A 64 -5.93 -11.14 0.39
C TYR A 64 -5.63 -12.08 -0.77
N GLN A 65 -6.05 -13.34 -0.63
CA GLN A 65 -5.93 -14.38 -1.64
C GLN A 65 -7.33 -14.94 -1.94
N SER A 66 -8.01 -14.35 -2.92
CA SER A 66 -9.31 -14.86 -3.38
C SER A 66 -9.19 -16.27 -3.95
N TRP A 67 -10.26 -17.04 -3.88
CA TRP A 67 -10.38 -18.28 -4.64
C TRP A 67 -10.30 -18.07 -6.15
N VAL A 68 -10.63 -16.86 -6.63
CA VAL A 68 -10.32 -16.46 -8.01
C VAL A 68 -8.84 -16.09 -8.10
N SER A 69 -8.08 -16.86 -8.87
CA SER A 69 -6.64 -16.65 -9.04
C SER A 69 -6.29 -15.23 -9.47
N SER A 70 -5.35 -14.61 -8.76
CA SER A 70 -4.70 -13.36 -9.17
C SER A 70 -3.21 -13.61 -9.35
N MET A 71 -2.68 -13.33 -10.54
CA MET A 71 -1.24 -13.38 -10.78
C MET A 71 -0.51 -12.30 -9.97
N ASP A 72 -1.16 -11.15 -9.75
CA ASP A 72 -0.58 -10.03 -8.99
C ASP A 72 -0.37 -10.40 -7.51
N GLU A 73 -1.28 -11.18 -6.94
CA GLU A 73 -1.14 -11.77 -5.60
C GLU A 73 0.16 -12.57 -5.46
N GLY A 74 0.40 -13.50 -6.39
CA GLY A 74 1.60 -14.36 -6.35
C GLY A 74 2.89 -13.55 -6.45
N TRP A 75 2.90 -12.45 -7.21
CA TRP A 75 4.06 -11.56 -7.27
C TRP A 75 4.25 -10.75 -5.98
N ILE A 76 3.18 -10.26 -5.35
CA ILE A 76 3.26 -9.59 -4.05
C ILE A 76 3.78 -10.55 -2.99
N ARG A 77 3.25 -11.78 -2.96
CA ARG A 77 3.70 -12.84 -2.06
C ARG A 77 5.18 -13.16 -2.26
N TRP A 78 5.61 -13.35 -3.51
CA TRP A 78 7.02 -13.57 -3.83
C TRP A 78 7.90 -12.42 -3.32
N ILE A 79 7.50 -11.16 -3.54
CA ILE A 79 8.23 -10.00 -3.00
C ILE A 79 8.26 -10.02 -1.47
N PHE A 80 7.16 -10.34 -0.81
CA PHE A 80 7.14 -10.43 0.65
C PHE A 80 8.11 -11.49 1.16
N ASP A 81 8.19 -12.65 0.51
CA ASP A 81 9.16 -13.69 0.83
C ASP A 81 10.60 -13.23 0.56
N GLN A 82 10.88 -12.54 -0.56
CA GLN A 82 12.23 -12.05 -0.88
C GLN A 82 12.74 -10.97 0.08
N PHE A 83 11.84 -10.23 0.74
CA PHE A 83 12.17 -9.13 1.63
C PHE A 83 11.78 -9.42 3.09
N ASP A 84 11.59 -10.70 3.44
CA ASP A 84 11.35 -11.19 4.80
C ASP A 84 10.14 -10.56 5.52
N PHE A 85 9.12 -10.16 4.76
CA PHE A 85 7.86 -9.71 5.34
C PHE A 85 7.08 -10.92 5.84
N LYS A 86 6.68 -10.89 7.11
CA LYS A 86 5.73 -11.85 7.68
C LYS A 86 4.31 -11.41 7.35
N PHE A 87 3.56 -12.26 6.66
CA PHE A 87 2.15 -12.02 6.31
C PHE A 87 1.32 -13.30 6.51
N ALA A 88 0.01 -13.13 6.64
CA ALA A 88 -0.96 -14.21 6.54
C ALA A 88 -1.68 -14.11 5.20
N GLU A 89 -1.92 -15.26 4.56
CA GLU A 89 -2.83 -15.35 3.41
C GLU A 89 -4.27 -15.36 3.94
N VAL A 90 -5.11 -14.45 3.44
CA VAL A 90 -6.47 -14.26 3.92
C VAL A 90 -7.45 -14.57 2.79
N HIS A 91 -8.22 -15.63 2.97
CA HIS A 91 -9.19 -16.11 1.98
C HIS A 91 -10.59 -15.55 2.18
N ASP A 92 -11.46 -15.73 1.18
CA ASP A 92 -12.85 -15.28 1.18
C ASP A 92 -13.64 -15.63 2.46
N PRO A 93 -13.55 -16.84 3.05
CA PRO A 93 -14.29 -17.19 4.27
C PRO A 93 -13.86 -16.36 5.49
N GLU A 94 -12.57 -16.04 5.61
CA GLU A 94 -12.06 -15.25 6.74
C GLU A 94 -12.51 -13.79 6.64
N VAL A 95 -12.47 -13.21 5.44
CA VAL A 95 -13.01 -11.86 5.20
C VAL A 95 -14.51 -11.80 5.51
N ARG A 96 -15.26 -12.86 5.17
CA ARG A 96 -16.68 -12.98 5.53
C ARG A 96 -16.93 -13.12 7.03
N ALA A 97 -16.05 -13.83 7.74
CA ALA A 97 -16.13 -13.98 9.19
C ALA A 97 -15.87 -12.65 9.92
N GLY A 98 -15.00 -11.79 9.37
CA GLY A 98 -14.72 -10.46 9.90
C GLY A 98 -13.66 -10.46 11.00
N ALA A 99 -13.77 -9.50 11.94
CA ALA A 99 -12.79 -9.28 13.02
C ALA A 99 -11.34 -9.11 12.53
N LEU A 100 -11.16 -8.56 11.33
CA LEU A 100 -9.85 -8.40 10.69
C LEU A 100 -8.90 -7.51 11.52
N GLU A 101 -9.45 -6.55 12.27
CA GLU A 101 -8.68 -5.65 13.14
C GLU A 101 -7.98 -6.37 14.30
N GLU A 102 -8.49 -7.53 14.70
CA GLU A 102 -7.92 -8.33 15.78
C GLU A 102 -6.62 -8.99 15.35
N ASN A 103 -6.44 -9.25 14.06
CA ASN A 103 -5.30 -9.99 13.50
C ASN A 103 -4.36 -9.12 12.67
N TYR A 104 -4.87 -8.05 12.05
CA TYR A 104 -4.13 -7.27 11.06
C TYR A 104 -4.04 -5.78 11.43
N ASP A 105 -2.91 -5.17 11.10
CA ASP A 105 -2.76 -3.70 11.09
C ASP A 105 -2.95 -3.14 9.67
N VAL A 106 -2.54 -3.94 8.68
CA VAL A 106 -2.65 -3.63 7.26
C VAL A 106 -3.22 -4.82 6.51
N PHE A 107 -4.17 -4.53 5.61
CA PHE A 107 -4.79 -5.48 4.71
C PHE A 107 -4.48 -5.10 3.27
N VAL A 108 -3.87 -6.00 2.51
CA VAL A 108 -3.42 -5.75 1.13
C VAL A 108 -4.33 -6.52 0.18
N ILE A 109 -4.93 -5.81 -0.77
CA ILE A 109 -5.69 -6.41 -1.86
C ILE A 109 -4.89 -6.27 -3.16
N PRO A 110 -4.45 -7.38 -3.76
CA PRO A 110 -3.69 -7.39 -5.01
C PRO A 110 -4.56 -6.92 -6.18
N SER A 111 -3.94 -6.59 -7.31
CA SER A 111 -4.68 -6.18 -8.50
C SER A 111 -5.62 -7.27 -9.00
N MET A 112 -6.92 -6.97 -8.96
CA MET A 112 -8.00 -7.84 -9.45
C MET A 112 -9.29 -7.02 -9.65
N ALA A 113 -10.25 -7.59 -10.37
CA ALA A 113 -11.55 -6.94 -10.61
C ALA A 113 -12.44 -6.97 -9.36
N VAL A 114 -13.29 -5.94 -9.20
CA VAL A 114 -14.24 -5.84 -8.08
C VAL A 114 -15.16 -7.06 -7.99
N SER A 115 -15.62 -7.59 -9.12
CA SER A 115 -16.44 -8.80 -9.17
C SER A 115 -15.70 -10.05 -8.70
N ALA A 116 -14.40 -10.17 -9.00
CA ALA A 116 -13.59 -11.27 -8.48
C ALA A 116 -13.42 -11.18 -6.95
N ILE A 117 -13.36 -9.96 -6.40
CA ILE A 117 -13.29 -9.73 -4.94
C ILE A 117 -14.63 -10.08 -4.29
N VAL A 118 -15.73 -9.54 -4.80
CA VAL A 118 -17.04 -9.58 -4.13
C VAL A 118 -17.83 -10.83 -4.47
N ASP A 119 -17.88 -11.19 -5.74
CA ASP A 119 -18.73 -12.26 -6.24
C ASP A 119 -17.99 -13.60 -6.34
N GLY A 120 -16.68 -13.56 -6.65
CA GLY A 120 -15.82 -14.73 -6.77
C GLY A 120 -16.27 -15.72 -7.86
N HIS A 121 -16.04 -17.02 -7.62
CA HIS A 121 -16.49 -18.07 -8.54
C HIS A 121 -18.01 -18.28 -8.47
N LYS A 122 -18.64 -18.53 -9.62
CA LYS A 122 -20.08 -18.81 -9.69
C LYS A 122 -20.41 -20.22 -9.16
N PRO A 123 -21.62 -20.43 -8.62
CA PRO A 123 -22.09 -21.77 -8.29
C PRO A 123 -22.01 -22.71 -9.50
N GLY A 124 -21.49 -23.93 -9.28
CA GLY A 124 -21.33 -24.95 -10.32
C GLY A 124 -20.05 -24.85 -11.16
N THR A 125 -19.20 -23.83 -10.98
CA THR A 125 -17.92 -23.72 -11.71
C THR A 125 -16.72 -24.27 -10.94
N MET A 126 -16.84 -24.46 -9.63
CA MET A 126 -15.80 -24.95 -8.71
C MET A 126 -16.43 -25.80 -7.59
N PRO A 127 -15.63 -26.61 -6.85
CA PRO A 127 -16.08 -27.24 -5.62
C PRO A 127 -16.69 -26.22 -4.63
N PRO A 128 -17.73 -26.57 -3.85
CA PRO A 128 -18.51 -25.62 -3.05
C PRO A 128 -17.69 -24.72 -2.12
N GLN A 129 -16.58 -25.21 -1.58
CA GLN A 129 -15.69 -24.46 -0.68
C GLN A 129 -14.93 -23.31 -1.36
N TYR A 130 -14.81 -23.32 -2.70
CA TYR A 130 -14.11 -22.32 -3.51
C TYR A 130 -15.06 -21.42 -4.31
N VAL A 131 -16.37 -21.54 -4.07
CA VAL A 131 -17.43 -20.73 -4.71
C VAL A 131 -17.72 -19.48 -3.88
N GLY A 132 -18.04 -18.39 -4.56
CA GLY A 132 -18.31 -17.09 -3.95
C GLY A 132 -17.04 -16.27 -3.70
N GLY A 133 -17.25 -14.98 -3.44
CA GLY A 133 -16.21 -14.06 -2.96
C GLY A 133 -16.50 -13.62 -1.53
N ILE A 134 -16.08 -12.41 -1.19
CA ILE A 134 -16.32 -11.84 0.15
C ILE A 134 -17.78 -11.43 0.37
N GLY A 135 -18.56 -11.23 -0.70
CA GLY A 135 -19.93 -10.74 -0.65
C GLY A 135 -20.09 -9.36 0.01
N GLU A 136 -21.33 -8.87 0.08
CA GLU A 136 -21.60 -7.56 0.72
C GLU A 136 -21.26 -7.57 2.22
N GLY A 137 -21.41 -8.70 2.91
CA GLY A 137 -20.98 -8.85 4.30
C GLY A 137 -19.47 -8.64 4.48
N GLY A 138 -18.65 -9.24 3.62
CA GLY A 138 -17.20 -9.03 3.63
C GLY A 138 -16.79 -7.61 3.26
N VAL A 139 -17.52 -6.95 2.36
CA VAL A 139 -17.33 -5.50 2.08
C VAL A 139 -17.53 -4.68 3.36
N GLN A 140 -18.58 -4.96 4.14
CA GLN A 140 -18.80 -4.26 5.41
C GLN A 140 -17.72 -4.59 6.46
N ASN A 141 -17.21 -5.82 6.48
CA ASN A 141 -16.11 -6.19 7.37
C ASN A 141 -14.81 -5.44 7.03
N ILE A 142 -14.48 -5.30 5.74
CA ILE A 142 -13.33 -4.49 5.30
C ILE A 142 -13.54 -3.01 5.64
N ARG A 143 -14.75 -2.47 5.42
CA ARG A 143 -15.09 -1.11 5.83
C ARG A 143 -14.83 -0.91 7.32
N ARG A 144 -15.37 -1.79 8.16
CA ARG A 144 -15.21 -1.75 9.62
C ARG A 144 -13.75 -1.82 10.04
N PHE A 145 -12.96 -2.69 9.43
CA PHE A 145 -11.51 -2.78 9.66
C PHE A 145 -10.82 -1.42 9.48
N VAL A 146 -11.09 -0.74 8.36
CA VAL A 146 -10.50 0.58 8.08
C VAL A 146 -11.05 1.63 9.05
N GLU A 147 -12.37 1.68 9.27
CA GLU A 147 -12.99 2.63 10.19
C GLU A 147 -12.45 2.51 11.63
N ASN A 148 -12.04 1.30 12.03
CA ASN A 148 -11.47 1.00 13.34
C ASN A 148 -9.96 1.29 13.47
N GLY A 149 -9.30 1.80 12.42
CA GLY A 149 -7.89 2.19 12.46
C GLY A 149 -6.97 1.36 11.56
N GLY A 150 -7.50 0.33 10.90
CA GLY A 150 -6.77 -0.47 9.93
C GLY A 150 -6.34 0.34 8.71
N THR A 151 -5.28 -0.14 8.04
CA THR A 151 -4.84 0.41 6.75
C THR A 151 -5.18 -0.58 5.63
N LEU A 152 -5.98 -0.16 4.67
CA LEU A 152 -6.27 -0.96 3.48
C LEU A 152 -5.38 -0.51 2.32
N VAL A 153 -4.54 -1.39 1.78
CA VAL A 153 -3.70 -1.12 0.61
C VAL A 153 -4.30 -1.80 -0.61
N LEU A 154 -4.62 -1.03 -1.64
CA LEU A 154 -5.25 -1.52 -2.87
C LEU A 154 -4.28 -1.32 -4.03
N VAL A 155 -3.89 -2.42 -4.67
CA VAL A 155 -2.92 -2.39 -5.75
C VAL A 155 -3.62 -2.30 -7.11
N ASN A 156 -3.25 -1.29 -7.89
CA ASN A 156 -3.68 -1.05 -9.26
C ASN A 156 -5.22 -1.14 -9.37
N ASN A 157 -5.75 -2.07 -10.16
CA ASN A 157 -7.20 -2.24 -10.39
C ASN A 157 -8.04 -2.52 -9.13
N ALA A 158 -7.45 -3.04 -8.04
CA ALA A 158 -8.18 -3.18 -6.79
C ALA A 158 -8.63 -1.82 -6.22
N SER A 159 -8.00 -0.72 -6.61
CA SER A 159 -8.45 0.63 -6.23
C SER A 159 -9.90 0.91 -6.62
N GLN A 160 -10.42 0.24 -7.65
CA GLN A 160 -11.83 0.34 -8.04
C GLN A 160 -12.77 -0.20 -6.95
N PHE A 161 -12.34 -1.16 -6.13
CA PHE A 161 -13.10 -1.64 -4.98
C PHE A 161 -13.34 -0.52 -3.95
N ALA A 162 -12.34 0.32 -3.68
CA ALA A 162 -12.52 1.46 -2.80
C ALA A 162 -13.54 2.46 -3.35
N ILE A 163 -13.53 2.71 -4.67
CA ILE A 163 -14.46 3.62 -5.32
C ILE A 163 -15.89 3.04 -5.28
N ASP A 164 -16.07 1.83 -5.77
CA ASP A 164 -17.40 1.24 -6.00
C ASP A 164 -18.08 0.78 -4.71
N LYS A 165 -17.31 0.15 -3.81
CA LYS A 165 -17.83 -0.54 -2.62
C LYS A 165 -17.61 0.27 -1.35
N LEU A 166 -16.46 0.93 -1.22
CA LEU A 166 -16.15 1.74 -0.03
C LEU A 166 -16.50 3.23 -0.18
N LYS A 167 -16.93 3.66 -1.37
CA LYS A 167 -17.34 5.05 -1.68
C LYS A 167 -16.21 6.05 -1.44
N ALA A 168 -14.97 5.66 -1.76
CA ALA A 168 -13.84 6.57 -1.73
C ALA A 168 -14.13 7.80 -2.60
N PRO A 169 -13.82 9.02 -2.13
CA PRO A 169 -14.13 10.28 -2.82
C PRO A 169 -13.13 10.60 -3.94
N VAL A 170 -12.83 9.59 -4.76
CA VAL A 170 -12.02 9.70 -5.96
C VAL A 170 -12.78 9.03 -7.10
N ILE A 171 -12.57 9.52 -8.32
CA ILE A 171 -13.11 8.90 -9.53
C ILE A 171 -11.97 8.42 -10.41
N ASP A 172 -12.18 7.32 -11.12
CA ASP A 172 -11.28 6.91 -12.19
C ASP A 172 -11.44 7.89 -13.36
N ALA A 173 -10.38 8.66 -13.61
CA ALA A 173 -10.27 9.66 -14.65
C ALA A 173 -10.19 9.07 -16.06
N LEU A 174 -9.96 7.75 -16.18
CA LEU A 174 -9.80 7.06 -17.46
C LEU A 174 -11.04 6.27 -17.89
N LYS A 175 -12.02 6.09 -16.98
CA LYS A 175 -13.19 5.21 -17.18
C LYS A 175 -13.95 5.46 -18.48
N ASP A 176 -14.05 6.73 -18.92
CA ASP A 176 -14.87 7.13 -20.08
C ASP A 176 -14.08 7.15 -21.40
N PHE A 177 -12.74 7.02 -21.32
CA PHE A 177 -11.81 7.14 -22.45
C PHE A 177 -11.22 5.78 -22.88
N GLN A 178 -11.32 4.76 -22.03
CA GLN A 178 -10.88 3.41 -22.34
C GLN A 178 -11.88 2.69 -23.24
N ALA A 179 -11.40 1.66 -23.96
CA ALA A 179 -12.29 0.80 -24.73
C ALA A 179 -13.31 0.16 -23.77
N PRO A 180 -14.63 0.20 -24.05
CA PRO A 180 -15.55 -0.68 -23.34
C PRO A 180 -15.07 -2.11 -23.57
N GLY A 181 -15.11 -2.95 -22.53
CA GLY A 181 -14.88 -4.38 -22.70
C GLY A 181 -15.79 -4.89 -23.82
N ARG A 182 -15.30 -5.81 -24.68
CA ARG A 182 -16.09 -6.34 -25.81
C ARG A 182 -17.49 -6.73 -25.35
N GLN A 183 -18.47 -5.91 -25.65
CA GLN A 183 -19.88 -6.22 -25.52
C GLN A 183 -20.37 -6.50 -26.94
N GLU A 184 -20.86 -7.71 -27.18
CA GLU A 184 -21.50 -8.05 -28.45
C GLU A 184 -22.66 -7.08 -28.71
N GLY A 185 -22.67 -6.44 -29.88
CA GLY A 185 -23.78 -5.60 -30.34
C GLY A 185 -23.70 -4.10 -30.03
N THR A 186 -22.65 -3.60 -29.37
CA THR A 186 -22.44 -2.15 -29.20
C THR A 186 -21.52 -1.59 -30.29
N GLU A 187 -21.90 -0.46 -30.90
CA GLU A 187 -21.03 0.27 -31.83
C GLU A 187 -19.67 0.56 -31.19
N ALA A 188 -18.59 0.38 -31.97
CA ALA A 188 -17.23 0.60 -31.49
C ALA A 188 -17.01 2.09 -31.20
N LYS A 189 -17.21 2.51 -29.94
CA LYS A 189 -16.78 3.84 -29.48
C LYS A 189 -15.28 3.96 -29.74
N ALA A 190 -14.85 5.09 -30.30
CA ALA A 190 -13.43 5.35 -30.51
C ALA A 190 -12.68 5.29 -29.18
N VAL A 191 -11.63 4.46 -29.11
CA VAL A 191 -10.77 4.37 -27.93
C VAL A 191 -9.91 5.62 -27.86
N GLU A 192 -10.19 6.51 -26.90
CA GLU A 192 -9.49 7.79 -26.72
C GLU A 192 -8.20 7.62 -25.90
N PHE A 193 -8.20 6.68 -24.95
CA PHE A 193 -7.04 6.33 -24.12
C PHE A 193 -6.68 4.85 -24.26
N ALA A 194 -5.40 4.57 -24.53
CA ALA A 194 -4.88 3.21 -24.53
C ALA A 194 -3.42 3.17 -24.05
N CYS A 195 -3.18 2.43 -22.97
CA CYS A 195 -1.85 2.16 -22.43
C CYS A 195 -1.85 0.74 -21.79
N PRO A 196 -1.58 -0.32 -22.58
CA PRO A 196 -1.65 -1.69 -22.09
C PRO A 196 -0.50 -2.04 -21.13
N GLY A 197 0.63 -1.33 -21.23
CA GLY A 197 1.87 -1.58 -20.50
C GLY A 197 2.98 -0.65 -21.00
N SER A 198 3.38 0.33 -20.19
CA SER A 198 4.42 1.32 -20.55
C SER A 198 5.16 1.80 -19.29
N VAL A 199 6.39 2.29 -19.48
CA VAL A 199 7.13 3.03 -18.46
C VAL A 199 6.75 4.50 -18.61
N LEU A 200 6.13 5.05 -17.56
CA LEU A 200 5.74 6.46 -17.52
C LEU A 200 6.55 7.21 -16.47
N ARG A 201 6.78 8.50 -16.72
CA ARG A 201 7.32 9.45 -15.75
C ARG A 201 6.27 9.73 -14.69
N MET A 202 6.68 9.69 -13.43
CA MET A 202 5.82 9.92 -12.25
C MET A 202 6.47 10.94 -11.33
N SER A 203 5.65 11.79 -10.70
CA SER A 203 6.09 12.62 -9.58
C SER A 203 5.54 12.10 -8.25
N PHE A 204 6.31 12.26 -7.18
CA PHE A 204 6.01 11.74 -5.84
C PHE A 204 6.09 12.84 -4.79
N ASP A 205 5.15 12.85 -3.84
CA ASP A 205 5.24 13.68 -2.65
C ASP A 205 6.17 13.03 -1.62
N VAL A 206 7.47 13.35 -1.70
CA VAL A 206 8.52 12.75 -0.87
C VAL A 206 8.38 13.04 0.64
N LYS A 207 7.47 13.94 1.02
CA LYS A 207 7.13 14.22 2.44
C LYS A 207 6.07 13.26 2.97
N HIS A 208 5.32 12.59 2.08
CA HIS A 208 4.33 11.62 2.46
C HIS A 208 4.99 10.32 2.96
N PRO A 209 4.56 9.73 4.10
CA PRO A 209 5.20 8.52 4.64
C PRO A 209 5.29 7.33 3.68
N VAL A 210 4.28 7.18 2.80
CA VAL A 210 4.27 6.17 1.75
C VAL A 210 5.39 6.40 0.71
N ALA A 211 5.77 7.65 0.44
CA ALA A 211 6.80 8.01 -0.53
C ALA A 211 8.17 8.34 0.10
N TYR A 212 8.36 8.07 1.39
CA TYR A 212 9.67 8.22 2.03
C TYR A 212 10.77 7.47 1.30
N GLY A 213 11.84 8.20 0.98
CA GLY A 213 12.99 7.71 0.22
C GLY A 213 12.77 7.56 -1.28
N MET A 214 11.62 7.95 -1.83
CA MET A 214 11.45 8.14 -3.27
C MET A 214 12.14 9.45 -3.70
N PRO A 215 12.68 9.54 -4.92
CA PRO A 215 12.96 10.84 -5.53
C PRO A 215 11.65 11.57 -5.86
N GLU A 216 11.71 12.88 -6.07
CA GLU A 216 10.54 13.67 -6.50
C GLU A 216 9.98 13.21 -7.85
N GLU A 217 10.83 12.65 -8.70
CA GLU A 217 10.46 12.08 -9.99
C GLU A 217 11.15 10.73 -10.23
N ALA A 218 10.40 9.74 -10.71
CA ALA A 218 10.93 8.43 -11.07
C ALA A 218 10.09 7.77 -12.18
N PRO A 219 10.65 6.80 -12.94
CA PRO A 219 9.86 5.94 -13.81
C PRO A 219 8.97 5.00 -12.99
N ALA A 220 7.77 4.73 -13.48
CA ALA A 220 6.91 3.67 -12.97
C ALA A 220 6.19 2.91 -14.08
N MET A 221 5.82 1.66 -13.79
CA MET A 221 5.05 0.83 -14.72
C MET A 221 3.57 1.21 -14.67
N PHE A 222 3.02 1.64 -15.81
CA PHE A 222 1.58 1.72 -16.04
C PHE A 222 1.12 0.45 -16.75
N VAL A 223 0.14 -0.27 -16.21
CA VAL A 223 -0.34 -1.54 -16.80
C VAL A 223 -1.85 -1.62 -16.68
N ARG A 224 -2.56 -1.07 -17.69
CA ARG A 224 -4.04 -0.92 -17.68
C ARG A 224 -4.53 -0.35 -16.34
N SER A 225 -3.82 0.65 -15.86
CA SER A 225 -3.96 1.19 -14.52
C SER A 225 -5.01 2.30 -14.46
N PRO A 226 -5.65 2.53 -13.30
CA PRO A 226 -6.51 3.69 -13.12
C PRO A 226 -5.66 4.97 -12.99
N ALA A 227 -6.31 6.11 -13.15
CA ALA A 227 -5.78 7.39 -12.69
C ALA A 227 -6.90 8.13 -11.95
N PHE A 228 -6.57 8.90 -10.92
CA PHE A 228 -7.58 9.43 -10.02
C PHE A 228 -7.77 10.94 -10.18
N ASN A 229 -9.03 11.35 -10.21
CA ASN A 229 -9.43 12.70 -9.82
C ASN A 229 -9.96 12.67 -8.40
N VAL A 230 -9.43 13.56 -7.56
CA VAL A 230 -10.00 13.82 -6.25
C VAL A 230 -11.30 14.58 -6.46
N SER A 231 -12.41 14.02 -5.97
CA SER A 231 -13.71 14.66 -6.11
C SER A 231 -13.77 15.92 -5.25
N ALA A 232 -14.09 17.06 -5.87
CA ALA A 232 -14.32 18.32 -5.16
C ALA A 232 -15.56 18.28 -4.26
N ALA A 233 -16.45 17.30 -4.46
CA ALA A 233 -17.76 17.23 -3.82
C ALA A 233 -17.75 16.61 -2.41
N PHE A 234 -16.59 16.20 -1.87
CA PHE A 234 -16.53 15.54 -0.57
C PHE A 234 -15.93 16.42 0.52
N THR A 235 -16.79 16.74 1.49
CA THR A 235 -16.52 17.48 2.73
C THR A 235 -16.21 16.53 3.89
N ASN A 236 -15.36 15.51 3.68
CA ASN A 236 -14.88 14.73 4.83
C ASN A 236 -14.07 15.65 5.76
N GLU A 237 -14.09 15.39 7.07
CA GLU A 237 -13.27 16.12 8.05
C GLU A 237 -11.76 16.07 7.72
N LYS A 238 -11.33 15.08 6.93
CA LYS A 238 -9.95 14.94 6.44
C LYS A 238 -9.91 14.80 4.91
N PRO A 239 -9.09 15.60 4.22
CA PRO A 239 -8.99 15.58 2.77
C PRO A 239 -8.24 14.34 2.27
N VAL A 240 -8.53 13.94 1.02
CA VAL A 240 -7.71 12.98 0.28
C VAL A 240 -6.32 13.59 0.07
N THR A 241 -5.27 12.83 0.37
CA THR A 241 -3.88 13.26 0.15
C THR A 241 -3.31 12.57 -1.08
N VAL A 242 -2.68 13.34 -1.97
CA VAL A 242 -2.06 12.78 -3.18
C VAL A 242 -0.62 12.39 -2.90
N ILE A 243 -0.31 11.12 -3.11
CA ILE A 243 1.02 10.53 -2.86
C ILE A 243 1.88 10.61 -4.12
N ALA A 244 1.26 10.42 -5.29
CA ALA A 244 1.94 10.48 -6.57
C ALA A 244 1.01 11.00 -7.68
N ARG A 245 1.60 11.59 -8.73
CA ARG A 245 0.88 12.13 -9.90
C ARG A 245 1.59 11.78 -11.20
N TYR A 246 0.83 11.82 -12.29
CA TYR A 246 1.39 11.96 -13.62
C TYR A 246 1.72 13.45 -13.88
N PRO A 247 2.93 13.79 -14.34
CA PRO A 247 3.27 15.14 -14.81
C PRO A 247 2.28 15.71 -15.85
N GLY A 248 2.38 17.02 -16.10
CA GLY A 248 1.49 17.71 -17.04
C GLY A 248 1.81 17.50 -18.53
N ALA A 249 2.92 16.83 -18.86
CA ALA A 249 3.36 16.48 -20.21
C ALA A 249 4.56 15.51 -20.15
N ASN A 250 4.94 14.95 -21.31
CA ASN A 250 6.12 14.11 -21.50
C ASN A 250 6.14 12.87 -20.59
N LEU A 251 4.98 12.20 -20.52
CA LEU A 251 4.75 11.04 -19.67
C LEU A 251 5.44 9.79 -20.20
N LEU A 252 5.36 9.53 -21.51
CA LEU A 252 5.87 8.28 -22.08
C LEU A 252 7.39 8.26 -22.07
N MET A 253 7.97 7.39 -21.25
CA MET A 253 9.42 7.12 -21.27
C MET A 253 9.75 5.93 -22.17
N SER A 254 8.88 4.91 -22.18
CA SER A 254 9.02 3.74 -23.05
C SER A 254 7.69 3.00 -23.21
N GLY A 255 7.41 2.47 -24.40
CA GLY A 255 6.22 1.69 -24.71
C GLY A 255 5.23 2.42 -25.60
N PHE A 256 3.94 2.23 -25.34
CA PHE A 256 2.84 2.80 -26.11
C PHE A 256 1.88 3.58 -25.21
N LEU A 257 1.55 4.81 -25.62
CA LEU A 257 0.56 5.64 -24.95
C LEU A 257 -0.25 6.42 -25.99
N LYS A 258 -1.55 6.13 -26.05
CA LYS A 258 -2.54 6.95 -26.75
C LYS A 258 -3.34 7.74 -25.72
N GLY A 259 -3.55 9.04 -25.98
CA GLY A 259 -4.37 9.90 -25.14
C GLY A 259 -3.66 10.40 -23.89
N GLU A 260 -2.36 10.72 -23.98
CA GLU A 260 -1.53 11.20 -22.86
C GLU A 260 -2.20 12.31 -22.04
N GLN A 261 -2.92 13.22 -22.71
CA GLN A 261 -3.63 14.33 -22.10
C GLN A 261 -4.66 13.93 -21.04
N HIS A 262 -5.19 12.70 -21.09
CA HIS A 262 -6.15 12.22 -20.10
C HIS A 262 -5.48 11.91 -18.75
N LEU A 263 -4.16 11.68 -18.73
CA LEU A 263 -3.35 11.45 -17.53
C LEU A 263 -2.76 12.73 -16.93
N HIS A 264 -2.63 13.81 -17.69
CA HIS A 264 -1.95 15.03 -17.25
C HIS A 264 -2.48 15.52 -15.87
N ASN A 265 -1.55 15.65 -14.91
CA ASN A 265 -1.80 16.10 -13.53
C ASN A 265 -2.75 15.22 -12.69
N ARG A 266 -3.22 14.09 -13.23
CA ARG A 266 -4.05 13.14 -12.49
C ARG A 266 -3.23 12.48 -11.39
N ALA A 267 -3.88 12.17 -10.27
CA ALA A 267 -3.24 11.42 -9.21
C ALA A 267 -3.08 9.95 -9.64
N SER A 268 -1.97 9.33 -9.27
CA SER A 268 -1.67 7.92 -9.54
C SER A 268 -1.59 7.10 -8.26
N ALA A 269 -1.35 7.74 -7.13
CA ALA A 269 -1.50 7.14 -5.81
C ALA A 269 -2.09 8.16 -4.83
N VAL A 270 -3.01 7.72 -3.97
CA VAL A 270 -3.70 8.57 -3.01
C VAL A 270 -3.89 7.88 -1.67
N GLU A 271 -3.87 8.66 -0.59
CA GLU A 271 -4.39 8.28 0.72
C GLU A 271 -5.81 8.82 0.87
N VAL A 272 -6.75 7.93 1.20
CA VAL A 272 -8.15 8.26 1.48
C VAL A 272 -8.45 7.93 2.95
N PRO A 273 -8.65 8.94 3.81
CA PRO A 273 -9.08 8.73 5.18
C PRO A 273 -10.46 8.07 5.25
N LEU A 274 -10.65 7.13 6.18
CA LEU A 274 -11.95 6.52 6.48
C LEU A 274 -12.02 6.12 7.96
N GLY A 275 -12.90 6.77 8.73
CA GLY A 275 -12.96 6.64 10.18
C GLY A 275 -11.61 6.96 10.84
N LYS A 276 -11.10 6.05 11.67
CA LYS A 276 -9.79 6.18 12.34
C LYS A 276 -8.63 5.71 11.47
N GLY A 277 -8.89 4.92 10.44
CA GLY A 277 -7.90 4.36 9.53
C GLY A 277 -7.85 5.08 8.19
N ARG A 278 -7.36 4.37 7.19
CA ARG A 278 -7.13 4.91 5.84
C ARG A 278 -7.08 3.82 4.78
N MET A 279 -7.33 4.22 3.54
CA MET A 279 -7.10 3.43 2.35
C MET A 279 -5.94 4.04 1.55
N ILE A 280 -4.97 3.24 1.13
CA ILE A 280 -3.87 3.62 0.25
C ILE A 280 -4.14 3.00 -1.12
N LEU A 281 -4.47 3.83 -2.09
CA LEU A 281 -4.74 3.38 -3.46
C LEU A 281 -3.46 3.58 -4.27
N LEU A 282 -2.79 2.49 -4.64
CA LEU A 282 -1.60 2.48 -5.49
C LEU A 282 -2.04 2.19 -6.92
N GLY A 283 -2.55 3.20 -7.62
CA GLY A 283 -3.20 3.09 -8.93
C GLY A 283 -2.27 2.87 -10.12
N PHE A 284 -1.18 2.12 -9.94
CA PHE A 284 -0.29 1.72 -11.02
C PHE A 284 0.44 0.42 -10.66
N GLY A 285 1.24 -0.12 -11.57
CA GLY A 285 2.00 -1.37 -11.39
C GLY A 285 3.18 -1.23 -10.42
N VAL A 286 2.92 -0.83 -9.17
CA VAL A 286 3.92 -0.52 -8.14
C VAL A 286 4.95 -1.63 -7.92
N GLN A 287 4.52 -2.88 -8.10
CA GLN A 287 5.34 -4.06 -7.91
C GLN A 287 5.54 -4.87 -9.20
N GLN A 288 4.89 -4.45 -10.30
CA GLN A 288 4.65 -5.22 -11.53
C GLN A 288 5.65 -6.35 -11.78
N ARG A 289 5.20 -7.59 -11.61
CA ARG A 289 5.98 -8.82 -11.86
C ARG A 289 7.32 -8.92 -11.12
N GLY A 290 7.47 -8.25 -9.98
CA GLY A 290 8.74 -8.23 -9.25
C GLY A 290 9.86 -7.47 -9.97
N GLN A 291 9.56 -6.62 -10.94
CA GLN A 291 10.59 -5.94 -11.76
C GLN A 291 10.97 -4.54 -11.29
N PRO A 292 10.03 -3.62 -10.95
CA PRO A 292 10.38 -2.24 -10.65
C PRO A 292 10.79 -2.05 -9.18
N TYR A 293 12.01 -2.45 -8.82
CA TYR A 293 12.55 -2.34 -7.46
C TYR A 293 12.45 -0.91 -6.88
N GLY A 294 12.59 0.11 -7.73
CA GLY A 294 12.47 1.51 -7.33
C GLY A 294 11.11 1.86 -6.72
N THR A 295 10.02 1.23 -7.18
CA THR A 295 8.66 1.53 -6.70
C THR A 295 8.17 0.59 -5.61
N PHE A 296 8.87 -0.52 -5.31
CA PHE A 296 8.55 -1.40 -4.17
C PHE A 296 8.50 -0.64 -2.85
N LYS A 297 9.32 0.41 -2.73
CA LYS A 297 9.37 1.28 -1.56
C LYS A 297 7.99 1.84 -1.19
N LEU A 298 7.14 2.15 -2.16
CA LEU A 298 5.78 2.62 -1.93
C LEU A 298 4.91 1.55 -1.28
N LEU A 299 5.00 0.30 -1.76
CA LEU A 299 4.31 -0.84 -1.16
C LEU A 299 4.80 -1.07 0.28
N PHE A 300 6.11 -1.17 0.49
CA PHE A 300 6.69 -1.42 1.82
C PHE A 300 6.37 -0.31 2.81
N ASN A 301 6.47 0.95 2.37
CA ASN A 301 6.13 2.07 3.21
C ASN A 301 4.64 2.09 3.56
N ALA A 302 3.74 1.70 2.65
CA ALA A 302 2.32 1.57 2.96
C ALA A 302 2.07 0.53 4.07
N LEU A 303 2.81 -0.58 4.09
CA LEU A 303 2.76 -1.58 5.17
C LEU A 303 3.21 -0.97 6.49
N TYR A 304 4.38 -0.34 6.54
CA TYR A 304 4.92 0.24 7.78
C TYR A 304 4.13 1.45 8.27
N TYR A 305 3.51 2.21 7.36
CA TYR A 305 2.70 3.36 7.70
C TYR A 305 1.48 2.99 8.57
N SER A 306 0.97 1.77 8.44
CA SER A 306 -0.11 1.24 9.29
C SER A 306 0.21 1.21 10.79
N THR A 307 1.49 1.19 11.15
CA THR A 307 1.96 1.14 12.55
C THR A 307 2.79 2.34 12.95
N LEU A 308 2.93 3.32 12.05
CA LEU A 308 3.66 4.54 12.32
C LEU A 308 2.84 5.42 13.28
N ALA A 309 3.33 5.59 14.51
CA ALA A 309 2.61 6.36 15.51
C ALA A 309 2.31 7.79 15.03
N GLN A 310 1.09 8.26 15.25
CA GLN A 310 0.73 9.65 14.99
C GLN A 310 1.48 10.59 15.97
N PRO A 311 1.82 11.83 15.57
CA PRO A 311 2.48 12.76 16.47
C PRO A 311 1.60 13.03 17.69
N GLY A 312 2.16 12.96 18.90
CA GLY A 312 1.44 13.20 20.15
C GLY A 312 0.66 12.00 20.71
N ALA A 313 0.67 10.84 20.04
CA ALA A 313 0.12 9.62 20.62
C ALA A 313 1.11 9.04 21.65
N THR A 314 0.72 9.07 22.94
CA THR A 314 1.47 8.40 24.01
C THR A 314 1.62 6.91 23.66
N PRO A 315 2.83 6.32 23.73
CA PRO A 315 2.99 4.89 23.49
C PRO A 315 2.15 4.12 24.51
N VAL A 316 1.21 3.30 24.04
CA VAL A 316 0.53 2.33 24.89
C VAL A 316 1.61 1.41 25.48
N ARG A 317 1.75 1.44 26.81
CA ARG A 317 2.67 0.57 27.55
C ARG A 317 2.31 -0.89 27.23
N THR A 318 3.20 -1.57 26.52
CA THR A 318 3.22 -3.03 26.51
C THR A 318 3.72 -3.47 27.88
N THR A 319 2.85 -4.13 28.64
CA THR A 319 3.19 -4.80 29.89
C THR A 319 4.24 -5.87 29.58
N THR A 320 5.48 -5.60 29.96
CA THR A 320 6.49 -6.65 30.10
C THR A 320 6.09 -7.50 31.30
N GLU A 321 5.40 -8.61 31.06
CA GLU A 321 5.35 -9.70 32.03
C GLU A 321 6.79 -10.13 32.29
N THR A 322 7.26 -9.78 33.48
CA THR A 322 8.52 -10.27 34.02
C THR A 322 8.19 -11.61 34.67
N SER A 323 8.34 -12.71 33.93
CA SER A 323 8.32 -14.04 34.54
C SER A 323 9.64 -14.23 35.31
N ALA A 324 9.57 -14.14 36.63
CA ALA A 324 10.66 -14.55 37.51
C ALA A 324 10.80 -16.09 37.46
N PRO A 325 12.03 -16.64 37.48
CA PRO A 325 12.22 -18.08 37.49
C PRO A 325 11.84 -18.64 38.87
N ALA A 326 11.05 -19.73 38.86
CA ALA A 326 10.72 -20.48 40.06
C ALA A 326 12.01 -21.06 40.69
N ALA A 327 12.31 -20.63 41.91
CA ALA A 327 13.35 -21.23 42.73
C ALA A 327 12.96 -22.68 43.07
N GLY A 328 13.83 -23.62 42.70
CA GLY A 328 13.70 -25.03 43.04
C GLY A 328 13.65 -25.24 44.54
N ARG A 329 12.70 -26.06 45.00
CA ARG A 329 12.74 -26.67 46.33
C ARG A 329 13.49 -27.99 46.22
N SER A 330 14.61 -28.07 46.92
CA SER A 330 15.20 -29.34 47.33
C SER A 330 15.04 -29.51 48.84
N ARG A 331 14.67 -30.73 49.24
CA ARG A 331 14.42 -31.30 50.58
C ARG A 331 12.95 -31.32 51.01
#